data_AF-A0A4U5NF32-F1
#
_entry.id   AF-A0A4U5NF32-F1
#
_cell.length_a   1.000
_cell.length_b   1.000
_cell.length_c   1.000
_cell.angle_alpha   90.00
_cell.angle_beta   90.00
_cell.angle_gamma   90.00
#
_symmetry.space_group_name_H-M   'P 1'
#
loop_
_entity.id
_entity.type
_entity.pdbx_description
1 polymer ?
#
loop_
_entity_poly.entity_id
_entity_poly.type
_entity_poly.pdbx_seq_one_letter_code
_entity_poly.pdbx_strand_id
1 'polypeptide(L)'
;MWHLTSDLTSWGVRLPRIINHVVCLCDRPATLSPYSKIRCEPLNYTMNVMLKKEGTVDYVHAEESFPLACVSISPIAERLEEDEDFMIPMKAALE
;
A
#
# COMPACT_ATOMS: atom_id res chain seq x y z
N MET A 1 10.80 5.34 -4.73
CA MET A 1 11.79 4.33 -4.26
C MET A 1 11.27 3.78 -2.95
N TRP A 2 11.30 2.47 -2.76
CA TRP A 2 10.72 1.80 -1.58
C TRP A 2 11.72 0.79 -1.04
N HIS A 3 11.59 0.42 0.24
CA HIS A 3 12.39 -0.67 0.81
C HIS A 3 11.51 -1.64 1.57
N LEU A 4 11.98 -2.89 1.62
CA LEU A 4 11.32 -3.98 2.32
C LEU A 4 11.80 -4.00 3.77
N THR A 5 10.86 -3.98 4.71
CA THR A 5 11.09 -4.12 6.14
C THR A 5 10.41 -5.36 6.66
N SER A 6 11.04 -6.03 7.61
CA SER A 6 10.45 -7.16 8.33
C SER A 6 10.14 -6.72 9.74
N ASP A 7 8.87 -6.79 10.15
CA ASP A 7 8.52 -6.58 11.55
C ASP A 7 8.61 -7.90 12.31
N LEU A 8 9.61 -7.98 13.20
CA LEU A 8 9.56 -8.86 14.37
C LEU A 8 8.94 -8.05 15.51
N THR A 9 7.62 -7.89 15.49
CA THR A 9 6.92 -7.29 16.62
C THR A 9 7.11 -8.17 17.87
N SER A 10 7.73 -7.60 18.91
CA SER A 10 8.14 -8.28 20.15
C SER A 10 6.99 -8.56 21.13
N TRP A 11 5.75 -8.41 20.70
CA TRP A 11 4.56 -8.54 21.54
C TRP A 11 3.75 -9.76 21.09
N GLY A 12 3.95 -10.88 21.78
CA GLY A 12 3.18 -12.10 21.57
C GLY A 12 3.59 -12.89 20.33
N VAL A 13 3.38 -14.21 20.37
CA VAL A 13 3.64 -15.09 19.22
C VAL A 13 2.50 -14.89 18.22
N ARG A 14 2.73 -14.10 17.17
CA ARG A 14 1.82 -13.95 16.02
C ARG A 14 2.11 -15.02 14.95
N LEU A 15 1.08 -15.48 14.26
CA LEU A 15 1.20 -16.28 13.03
C LEU A 15 0.51 -15.55 11.86
N PRO A 16 1.19 -15.37 10.70
CA PRO A 16 2.60 -15.68 10.47
C PRO A 16 3.54 -14.84 11.34
N ARG A 17 4.69 -15.41 11.73
CA ARG A 17 5.66 -14.71 12.60
C ARG A 17 6.30 -13.53 11.90
N ILE A 18 6.66 -13.72 10.63
CA ILE A 18 7.34 -12.71 9.81
C ILE A 18 6.33 -12.20 8.79
N ILE A 19 6.12 -10.90 8.78
CA ILE A 19 5.43 -10.19 7.71
C ILE A 19 6.39 -9.13 7.19
N ASN A 20 6.64 -9.19 5.89
CA ASN A 20 7.37 -8.16 5.18
C ASN A 20 6.39 -7.08 4.75
N HIS A 21 6.75 -5.83 5.01
CA HIS A 21 5.98 -4.67 4.57
C HIS A 21 6.91 -3.69 3.86
N VAL A 22 6.30 -2.73 3.16
CA VAL A 22 7.01 -1.75 2.35
C VAL A 22 6.90 -0.38 2.98
N VAL A 23 8.02 0.31 3.14
CA VAL A 23 8.02 1.72 3.56
C VAL A 23 8.31 2.61 2.35
N CYS A 24 7.45 3.59 2.12
CA CYS A 24 7.63 4.60 1.09
C CYS A 24 8.71 5.60 1.54
N LEU A 25 9.78 5.73 0.75
CA LEU A 25 10.93 6.59 1.10
C LEU A 25 10.80 8.02 0.58
N CYS A 26 9.75 8.29 -0.18
CA CYS A 26 9.58 9.56 -0.87
C CYS A 26 8.13 9.99 -0.78
N ASP A 27 7.91 11.29 -0.58
CA ASP A 27 6.57 11.89 -0.67
C ASP A 27 6.12 12.07 -2.12
N ARG A 28 7.06 11.98 -3.08
CA ARG A 28 6.86 12.31 -4.50
C ARG A 28 7.72 11.44 -5.42
N PRO A 29 7.23 11.01 -6.61
CA PRO A 29 8.06 10.31 -7.59
C PRO A 29 9.21 11.18 -8.12
N ALA A 30 10.42 10.63 -8.17
CA ALA A 30 11.64 11.35 -8.56
C ALA A 30 11.64 11.85 -10.02
N THR A 31 10.89 11.19 -10.90
CA THR A 31 10.84 11.47 -12.36
C THR A 31 9.90 12.61 -12.73
N LEU A 32 9.08 13.09 -11.80
CA LEU A 32 8.09 14.13 -12.08
C LEU A 32 8.66 15.53 -11.78
N SER A 33 8.01 16.57 -12.30
CA SER A 33 8.28 17.96 -11.92
C SER A 33 7.99 18.23 -10.43
N PRO A 34 8.77 19.06 -9.72
CA PRO A 34 8.52 19.45 -8.32
C PRO A 34 7.12 20.03 -8.07
N TYR A 35 6.50 20.62 -9.11
CA TYR A 35 5.16 21.20 -9.06
C TYR A 35 4.04 20.18 -9.26
N SER A 36 4.37 18.92 -9.56
CA SER A 36 3.39 17.85 -9.67
C SER A 36 2.73 17.60 -8.32
N LYS A 37 1.40 17.59 -8.30
CA LYS A 37 0.62 17.24 -7.11
C LYS A 37 0.62 15.73 -6.81
N ILE A 38 1.20 14.91 -7.69
CA ILE A 38 1.25 13.44 -7.54
C ILE A 38 2.09 13.07 -6.31
N ARG A 39 1.52 12.29 -5.40
CA ARG A 39 2.16 11.81 -4.17
C ARG A 39 2.43 10.31 -4.22
N CYS A 40 3.43 9.86 -3.48
CA CYS A 40 3.67 8.44 -3.26
C CYS A 40 2.94 8.02 -1.98
N GLU A 41 1.95 7.15 -2.13
CA GLU A 41 1.13 6.68 -1.02
C GLU A 41 1.30 5.15 -0.85
N PRO A 42 1.29 4.64 0.38
CA PRO A 42 1.32 3.21 0.63
C PRO A 42 0.01 2.54 0.23
N LEU A 43 0.11 1.42 -0.49
CA LEU A 43 -1.02 0.52 -0.75
C LEU A 43 -1.15 -0.46 0.42
N ASN A 44 -2.10 -0.18 1.30
CA ASN A 44 -2.36 -1.01 2.48
C ASN A 44 -3.16 -2.26 2.13
N TYR A 45 -2.75 -3.38 2.69
CA TYR A 45 -3.44 -4.66 2.61
C TYR A 45 -3.73 -5.18 4.00
N THR A 46 -4.96 -5.63 4.20
CA THR A 46 -5.39 -6.25 5.46
C THR A 46 -5.40 -7.75 5.30
N MET A 47 -4.76 -8.45 6.25
CA MET A 47 -4.75 -9.91 6.29
C MET A 47 -5.22 -10.44 7.64
N ASN A 48 -5.75 -11.65 7.60
CA ASN A 48 -6.05 -12.42 8.81
C ASN A 48 -4.75 -12.95 9.42
N VAL A 49 -4.56 -12.70 10.71
CA VAL A 49 -3.45 -13.21 11.51
C VAL A 49 -3.99 -13.97 12.72
N MET A 50 -3.17 -14.81 13.32
CA MET A 50 -3.47 -15.45 14.60
C MET A 50 -2.56 -14.91 15.69
N LEU A 51 -3.14 -14.47 16.80
CA LEU A 51 -2.42 -13.97 17.96
C LEU A 51 -2.49 -15.01 19.08
N LYS A 52 -1.35 -15.35 19.66
CA LYS A 52 -1.30 -16.23 20.83
C LYS A 52 -1.90 -15.52 22.04
N LYS A 53 -2.86 -16.15 22.71
CA LYS A 53 -3.39 -15.66 23.99
C LYS A 53 -2.31 -15.69 25.07
N GLU A 54 -2.28 -14.67 25.90
CA GLU A 54 -1.33 -14.59 27.00
C GLU A 54 -1.57 -15.72 28.02
N GLY A 55 -0.51 -16.40 28.43
CA GLY A 55 -0.59 -17.49 29.41
C GLY A 55 -1.22 -18.81 28.93
N THR A 56 -1.67 -18.92 27.68
CA THR A 56 -2.23 -20.18 27.14
C THR A 56 -1.49 -20.66 25.88
N VAL A 57 -1.87 -21.84 25.38
CA VAL A 57 -1.42 -22.39 24.08
C VAL A 57 -2.35 -22.02 22.92
N ASP A 58 -3.46 -21.33 23.22
CA ASP A 58 -4.50 -21.04 22.25
C ASP A 58 -4.18 -19.81 21.41
N TYR A 59 -4.73 -19.79 20.20
CA TYR A 59 -4.65 -18.67 19.28
C TYR A 59 -6.04 -18.07 19.05
N VAL A 60 -6.07 -16.76 18.80
CA VAL A 60 -7.27 -16.04 18.36
C VAL A 60 -7.05 -15.39 17.01
N HIS A 61 -8.12 -15.32 16.22
CA HIS A 61 -8.13 -14.58 14.98
C HIS A 61 -8.09 -13.07 15.24
N ALA A 62 -7.30 -12.37 14.45
CA ALA A 62 -7.25 -10.93 14.37
C ALA A 62 -6.97 -10.50 12.92
N GLU A 63 -7.12 -9.22 12.64
CA GLU A 63 -6.75 -8.63 11.36
C GLU A 63 -5.61 -7.64 11.56
N GLU A 64 -4.66 -7.63 10.64
CA GLU A 64 -3.54 -6.70 10.62
C GLU A 64 -3.42 -6.06 9.24
N SER A 65 -3.23 -4.75 9.21
CA SER A 65 -3.06 -3.98 7.98
C SER A 65 -1.63 -3.50 7.84
N PHE A 66 -1.05 -3.69 6.66
CA PHE A 66 0.33 -3.31 6.39
C PHE A 66 0.52 -2.92 4.91
N PRO A 67 1.50 -2.07 4.60
CA PRO A 67 1.75 -1.61 3.24
C PRO A 67 2.45 -2.70 2.39
N LEU A 68 1.88 -3.03 1.23
CA LEU A 68 2.46 -3.97 0.25
C LEU A 68 3.33 -3.31 -0.81
N ALA A 69 3.02 -2.06 -1.15
CA ALA A 69 3.68 -1.33 -2.22
C ALA A 69 3.50 0.17 -2.00
N CYS A 70 4.27 0.97 -2.74
CA CYS A 70 4.06 2.41 -2.83
C CYS A 70 3.60 2.74 -4.24
N VAL A 71 2.47 3.43 -4.36
CA VAL A 71 1.86 3.80 -5.64
C VAL A 71 1.85 5.32 -5.79
N SER A 72 1.98 5.80 -7.02
CA SER A 72 1.85 7.22 -7.33
C SER A 72 0.36 7.57 -7.48
N ILE A 73 -0.15 8.41 -6.59
CA ILE A 73 -1.54 8.87 -6.60
C ILE A 73 -1.55 10.34 -7.00
N SER A 74 -2.28 10.65 -8.07
CA SER A 74 -2.67 12.03 -8.34
C SER A 74 -3.83 12.39 -7.41
N PRO A 75 -3.81 13.51 -6.67
CA PRO A 75 -5.00 13.98 -6.00
C PRO A 75 -6.01 14.31 -7.10
N ILE A 76 -6.94 13.39 -7.30
CA ILE A 76 -8.13 13.65 -8.09
C ILE A 76 -8.87 14.68 -7.26
N ALA A 77 -8.74 15.96 -7.63
CA ALA A 77 -9.86 16.87 -7.41
C ALA A 77 -11.05 16.13 -8.00
N GLU A 78 -12.09 15.89 -7.19
CA GLU A 78 -13.40 15.50 -7.70
C GLU A 78 -13.58 16.21 -9.03
N ARG A 79 -13.66 15.43 -10.12
CA ARG A 79 -13.73 15.93 -11.48
C ARG A 79 -14.94 16.87 -11.54
N LEU A 80 -14.71 18.17 -11.32
CA LEU A 80 -15.52 19.20 -11.93
C LEU A 80 -15.39 18.93 -13.43
N GLU A 81 -16.54 18.77 -14.05
CA GLU A 81 -16.78 18.16 -15.35
C GLU A 81 -16.14 18.92 -16.52
N GLU A 82 -14.81 19.02 -16.65
CA GLU A 82 -14.25 19.85 -17.73
C GLU A 82 -12.84 19.52 -18.25
N ASP A 83 -12.19 18.43 -17.81
CA ASP A 83 -10.86 18.07 -18.34
C ASP A 83 -10.94 16.95 -19.41
N GLU A 84 -10.99 17.35 -20.69
CA GLU A 84 -10.96 16.48 -21.88
C GLU A 84 -9.62 15.74 -22.12
N ASP A 85 -8.62 15.90 -21.25
CA ASP A 85 -7.27 15.33 -21.46
C ASP A 85 -7.01 14.01 -20.69
N PHE A 86 -8.05 13.21 -20.43
CA PHE A 86 -7.83 11.86 -19.94
C PHE A 86 -7.57 10.92 -21.12
N MET A 87 -6.33 10.43 -21.24
CA MET A 87 -5.93 9.44 -22.26
C MET A 87 -6.93 8.28 -22.30
N ILE A 88 -7.80 8.29 -23.31
CA ILE A 88 -8.70 7.19 -23.61
C ILE A 88 -7.84 6.07 -24.20
N PRO A 89 -7.85 4.84 -23.64
CA PRO A 89 -7.09 3.75 -24.24
C PRO A 89 -7.60 3.52 -25.66
N MET A 90 -6.72 3.67 -26.66
CA MET A 90 -7.03 3.36 -28.06
C MET A 90 -7.52 1.91 -28.13
N LYS A 91 -8.79 1.72 -28.51
CA LYS A 91 -9.27 0.41 -28.94
C LYS A 91 -8.43 -0.02 -30.14
N ALA A 92 -7.66 -1.10 -29.98
CA ALA A 92 -7.03 -1.76 -31.10
C ALA A 92 -8.14 -2.26 -32.02
N ALA A 93 -8.22 -1.70 -33.22
CA ALA A 93 -9.00 -2.30 -34.30
C ALA A 93 -8.26 -3.56 -34.73
N LEU A 94 -8.83 -4.73 -34.42
CA LEU A 94 -8.46 -5.98 -35.05
C LEU A 94 -8.99 -5.93 -36.50
N GLU A 95 -8.08 -5.90 -37.47
CA GLU A 95 -8.37 -6.23 -38.87
C GLU A 95 -8.57 -7.74 -39.04
#